data_AF-A0A498M452-F1
#
_entry.id   AF-A0A498M452-F1
#
_cell.length_a   1.000
_cell.length_b   1.000
_cell.length_c   1.000
_cell.angle_alpha   90.00
_cell.angle_beta   90.00
_cell.angle_gamma   90.00
#
_symmetry.space_group_name_H-M   'P 1'
#
loop_
_entity.id
_entity.type
_entity.pdbx_description
1 polymer ?
#
loop_
_entity_poly.entity_id
_entity_poly.type
_entity_poly.pdbx_seq_one_letter_code
_entity_poly.pdbx_strand_id
1 'polypeptide(L)'
;MSVFISINHQAVLKTNNNHNGWHTECSLLQNKVVFHIKYKEVSHCLHGRYHELAPHLVPMDYTNDPDVKIPLALIVNMPELKENPFRNRIVESFSEDGQGNLSFNDFVDMFSVLSEMAPRELKAIYAFKIYDFNVDNYICKEDLEKTLNKLTKEELTPEEVNLVCEKAIEEADLDGDNKLSFADFENMISRAPDFLSTFHIRI
;
A
#
# COMPACT_ATOMS: atom_id res chain seq x y z
N MET A 1 -29.41 17.86 15.04
CA MET A 1 -28.94 18.92 14.13
C MET A 1 -28.03 18.27 13.12
N SER A 2 -28.55 18.03 11.92
CA SER A 2 -27.82 17.44 10.79
C SER A 2 -27.11 18.55 10.04
N VAL A 3 -25.82 18.40 9.76
CA VAL A 3 -25.10 19.31 8.87
C VAL A 3 -24.99 18.65 7.51
N PHE A 4 -25.82 19.14 6.58
CA PHE A 4 -25.71 18.91 5.15
C PHE A 4 -24.44 19.60 4.63
N ILE A 5 -23.54 18.86 4.00
CA ILE A 5 -22.53 19.43 3.11
C ILE A 5 -23.03 19.18 1.68
N SER A 6 -23.61 20.22 1.08
CA SER A 6 -23.87 20.29 -0.36
C SER A 6 -22.53 20.31 -1.09
N ILE A 7 -22.28 19.30 -1.92
CA ILE A 7 -21.26 19.36 -2.96
C ILE A 7 -22.00 19.41 -4.30
N ASN A 8 -21.73 20.48 -5.04
CA ASN A 8 -22.34 20.87 -6.30
C ASN A 8 -22.48 19.70 -7.30
N HIS A 9 -23.72 19.37 -7.62
CA HIS A 9 -24.11 18.40 -8.64
C HIS A 9 -24.33 19.12 -9.99
N GLN A 10 -23.35 19.83 -10.54
CA GLN A 10 -23.39 20.32 -11.93
C GLN A 10 -21.99 20.46 -12.56
N ALA A 11 -21.55 19.39 -13.21
CA ALA A 11 -20.62 19.32 -14.34
C ALA A 11 -20.41 17.82 -14.61
N VAL A 12 -20.75 17.17 -15.72
CA VAL A 12 -21.28 17.52 -17.03
C VAL A 12 -22.00 16.24 -17.47
N LEU A 13 -23.31 16.27 -17.65
CA LEU A 13 -24.00 15.23 -18.42
C LEU A 13 -24.45 15.84 -19.74
N LYS A 14 -24.11 15.11 -20.81
CA LYS A 14 -24.52 15.21 -22.22
C LYS A 14 -23.60 16.00 -23.14
N THR A 15 -22.82 15.26 -23.94
CA THR A 15 -23.14 15.06 -25.37
C THR A 15 -22.69 13.68 -25.83
N ASN A 16 -23.60 12.97 -26.52
CA ASN A 16 -23.38 11.73 -27.24
C ASN A 16 -22.23 11.84 -28.25
N ASN A 17 -21.37 10.80 -28.27
CA ASN A 17 -21.05 9.91 -29.39
C ASN A 17 -19.56 9.62 -29.47
N ASN A 18 -19.27 8.32 -29.31
CA ASN A 18 -18.00 7.65 -29.60
C ASN A 18 -16.83 8.02 -28.68
N HIS A 19 -16.32 7.04 -27.92
CA HIS A 19 -14.94 6.90 -27.43
C HIS A 19 -14.92 6.24 -26.03
N ASN A 20 -14.73 4.93 -26.02
CA ASN A 20 -14.57 4.10 -24.81
C ASN A 20 -13.30 4.41 -23.99
N GLY A 21 -12.51 5.42 -24.37
CA GLY A 21 -11.30 5.87 -23.64
C GLY A 21 -11.58 6.88 -22.53
N TRP A 22 -12.55 7.78 -22.72
CA TRP A 22 -12.79 8.90 -21.78
C TRP A 22 -13.47 8.48 -20.47
N HIS A 23 -14.22 7.39 -20.47
CA HIS A 23 -14.94 6.91 -19.29
C HIS A 23 -13.97 6.38 -18.21
N THR A 24 -12.90 5.71 -18.63
CA THR A 24 -11.85 5.20 -17.74
C THR A 24 -11.02 6.34 -17.18
N GLU A 25 -10.65 7.32 -18.03
CA GLU A 25 -9.86 8.49 -17.63
C GLU A 25 -10.62 9.41 -16.66
N CYS A 26 -11.92 9.67 -16.90
CA CYS A 26 -12.76 10.42 -15.95
C CYS A 26 -12.95 9.67 -14.63
N SER A 27 -13.06 8.35 -14.65
CA SER A 27 -13.18 7.54 -13.42
C SER A 27 -11.86 7.53 -12.63
N LEU A 28 -10.72 7.45 -13.31
CA LEU A 28 -9.39 7.57 -12.71
C LEU A 28 -9.15 8.98 -12.14
N LEU A 29 -9.57 10.03 -12.84
CA LEU A 29 -9.48 11.40 -12.36
C LEU A 29 -10.42 11.65 -11.17
N GLN A 30 -11.64 11.13 -11.19
CA GLN A 30 -12.54 11.18 -10.03
C GLN A 30 -11.95 10.42 -8.85
N ASN A 31 -11.39 9.22 -9.05
CA ASN A 31 -10.71 8.47 -7.98
C ASN A 31 -9.48 9.21 -7.46
N LYS A 32 -8.65 9.82 -8.33
CA LYS A 32 -7.50 10.64 -7.92
C LYS A 32 -7.91 11.88 -7.13
N VAL A 33 -8.99 12.57 -7.55
CA VAL A 33 -9.51 13.76 -6.86
C VAL A 33 -10.14 13.37 -5.52
N VAL A 34 -10.94 12.30 -5.47
CA VAL A 34 -11.54 11.80 -4.23
C VAL A 34 -10.46 11.29 -3.26
N PHE A 35 -9.44 10.59 -3.78
CA PHE A 35 -8.26 10.19 -3.01
C PHE A 35 -7.54 11.40 -2.43
N HIS A 36 -7.33 12.47 -3.21
CA HIS A 36 -6.70 13.71 -2.72
C HIS A 36 -7.55 14.46 -1.67
N ILE A 37 -8.87 14.45 -1.82
CA ILE A 37 -9.78 15.05 -0.83
C ILE A 37 -9.75 14.24 0.48
N LYS A 38 -9.79 12.90 0.38
CA LYS A 38 -9.64 12.01 1.54
C LYS A 38 -8.25 12.09 2.16
N TYR A 39 -7.19 12.25 1.37
CA TYR A 39 -5.82 12.47 1.84
C TYR A 39 -5.75 13.67 2.80
N LYS A 40 -6.43 14.77 2.48
CA LYS A 40 -6.52 15.95 3.36
C LYS A 40 -7.33 15.70 4.64
N GLU A 41 -8.45 14.98 4.56
CA GLU A 41 -9.25 14.62 5.75
C GLU A 41 -8.51 13.65 6.68
N VAL A 42 -7.88 12.64 6.08
CA VAL A 42 -7.11 11.59 6.74
C VAL A 42 -5.88 12.19 7.41
N SER A 43 -5.17 13.12 6.77
CA SER A 43 -4.01 13.81 7.36
C SER A 43 -4.33 14.47 8.72
N HIS A 44 -5.49 15.14 8.84
CA HIS A 44 -5.87 15.78 10.10
C HIS A 44 -6.24 14.77 11.21
N CYS A 45 -6.88 13.65 10.86
CA CYS A 45 -7.19 12.58 11.82
C CYS A 45 -5.95 11.75 12.21
N LEU A 46 -5.02 11.55 11.28
CA LEU A 46 -3.77 10.82 11.51
C LEU A 46 -2.79 11.61 12.36
N HIS A 47 -2.80 12.95 12.32
CA HIS A 47 -1.95 13.75 13.20
C HIS A 47 -2.23 13.47 14.69
N GLY A 48 -3.51 13.36 15.08
CA GLY A 48 -3.87 12.97 16.45
C GLY A 48 -3.35 11.59 16.84
N ARG A 49 -3.47 10.60 15.94
CA ARG A 49 -2.92 9.25 16.12
C ARG A 49 -1.39 9.23 16.20
N TYR A 50 -0.73 10.00 15.33
CA TYR A 50 0.73 10.14 15.29
C TYR A 50 1.25 10.73 16.60
N HIS A 51 0.55 11.73 17.15
CA HIS A 51 0.82 12.25 18.49
C HIS A 51 0.58 11.20 19.59
N GLU A 52 -0.56 10.49 19.57
CA GLU A 52 -0.89 9.47 20.58
C GLU A 52 0.14 8.33 20.66
N LEU A 53 0.73 7.95 19.54
CA LEU A 53 1.76 6.90 19.49
C LEU A 53 3.05 7.31 20.21
N ALA A 54 3.43 8.59 20.12
CA ALA A 54 4.61 9.11 20.78
C ALA A 54 4.42 10.55 21.29
N PRO A 55 3.63 10.75 22.37
CA PRO A 55 3.24 12.09 22.83
C PRO A 55 4.41 12.95 23.30
N HIS A 56 5.53 12.30 23.63
CA HIS A 56 6.77 12.91 24.09
C HIS A 56 7.74 13.26 22.96
N LEU A 57 7.56 12.68 21.77
CA LEU A 57 8.38 12.94 20.58
C LEU A 57 7.66 13.87 19.61
N VAL A 58 6.35 13.69 19.43
CA VAL A 58 5.53 14.41 18.46
C VAL A 58 4.83 15.58 19.16
N PRO A 59 5.11 16.85 18.83
CA PRO A 59 4.37 17.99 19.37
C PRO A 59 2.92 18.04 18.86
N MET A 60 2.00 18.57 19.67
CA MET A 60 0.63 18.86 19.21
C MET A 60 0.57 20.03 18.20
N ASP A 61 1.58 20.90 18.23
CA ASP A 61 1.75 21.98 17.27
C ASP A 61 2.75 21.55 16.18
N TYR A 62 2.22 21.14 15.03
CA TYR A 62 2.99 20.71 13.86
C TYR A 62 3.25 21.85 12.87
N THR A 63 2.96 23.11 13.23
CA THR A 63 3.04 24.26 12.31
C THR A 63 4.45 24.52 11.78
N ASN A 64 5.48 24.07 12.50
CA ASN A 64 6.88 24.19 12.10
C ASN A 64 7.44 22.96 11.37
N ASP A 65 6.60 21.98 11.03
CA ASP A 65 6.97 20.72 10.37
C ASP A 65 8.25 20.08 10.95
N PRO A 66 8.26 19.78 12.26
CA PRO A 66 9.46 19.26 12.90
C PRO A 66 9.78 17.86 12.36
N ASP A 67 11.04 17.62 11.99
CA ASP A 67 11.54 16.32 11.51
C ASP A 67 11.57 15.29 12.66
N VAL A 68 10.39 14.83 13.04
CA VAL A 68 10.15 13.85 14.09
C VAL A 68 9.73 12.55 13.43
N LYS A 69 10.49 11.49 13.72
CA LYS A 69 10.20 10.14 13.27
C LYS A 69 9.75 9.25 14.42
N ILE A 70 8.67 8.51 14.23
CA ILE A 70 8.22 7.50 15.19
C ILE A 70 8.98 6.19 14.94
N PRO A 71 9.54 5.56 16.00
CA PRO A 71 10.20 4.28 15.88
C PRO A 71 9.30 3.16 15.35
N LEU A 72 9.87 2.29 14.50
CA LEU A 72 9.21 1.09 13.95
C LEU A 72 8.42 0.31 15.01
N ALA A 73 9.03 0.11 16.18
CA ALA A 73 8.47 -0.67 17.28
C ALA A 73 7.10 -0.15 17.78
N LEU A 74 6.84 1.15 17.69
CA LEU A 74 5.54 1.71 18.10
C LEU A 74 4.49 1.49 17.01
N ILE A 75 4.88 1.63 15.75
CA ILE A 75 3.98 1.53 14.58
C ILE A 75 3.52 0.08 14.37
N VAL A 76 4.42 -0.90 14.48
CA VAL A 76 4.08 -2.31 14.30
C VAL A 76 3.20 -2.87 15.42
N ASN A 77 3.13 -2.19 16.57
CA ASN A 77 2.28 -2.60 17.69
C ASN A 77 0.87 -1.99 17.63
N MET A 78 0.59 -1.15 16.63
CA MET A 78 -0.74 -0.60 16.40
C MET A 78 -1.76 -1.71 16.15
N PRO A 79 -2.99 -1.60 16.67
CA PRO A 79 -4.02 -2.63 16.49
C PRO A 79 -4.34 -2.91 15.01
N GLU A 80 -4.18 -1.92 14.14
CA GLU A 80 -4.38 -2.03 12.70
C GLU A 80 -3.32 -2.91 12.00
N LEU A 81 -2.11 -2.98 12.55
CA LEU A 81 -0.96 -3.66 11.93
C LEU A 81 -0.52 -4.91 12.71
N LYS A 82 -0.80 -5.00 14.00
CA LYS A 82 -0.28 -6.05 14.89
C LYS A 82 -0.59 -7.46 14.41
N GLU A 83 -1.79 -7.67 13.87
CA GLU A 83 -2.25 -8.97 13.35
C GLU A 83 -1.70 -9.29 11.95
N ASN A 84 -1.07 -8.33 11.27
CA ASN A 84 -0.53 -8.53 9.93
C ASN A 84 0.89 -9.13 9.99
N PRO A 85 1.15 -10.30 9.36
CA PRO A 85 2.48 -10.93 9.34
C PRO A 85 3.54 -10.10 8.58
N PHE A 86 3.11 -9.18 7.72
CA PHE A 86 3.97 -8.29 6.96
C PHE A 86 4.16 -6.91 7.59
N ARG A 87 3.64 -6.66 8.80
CA ARG A 87 3.67 -5.32 9.42
C ARG A 87 5.04 -4.65 9.42
N ASN A 88 6.11 -5.38 9.71
CA ASN A 88 7.47 -4.83 9.71
C ASN A 88 7.87 -4.39 8.29
N ARG A 89 7.63 -5.24 7.29
CA ARG A 89 7.93 -4.94 5.87
C ARG A 89 7.08 -3.80 5.34
N ILE A 90 5.80 -3.73 5.72
CA ILE A 90 4.92 -2.62 5.38
C ILE A 90 5.58 -1.33 5.88
N VAL A 91 5.86 -1.22 7.17
CA VAL A 91 6.46 0.00 7.74
C VAL A 91 7.83 0.31 7.14
N GLU A 92 8.71 -0.68 6.98
CA GLU A 92 10.02 -0.52 6.32
C GLU A 92 9.88 -0.02 4.87
N SER A 93 8.86 -0.46 4.13
CA SER A 93 8.63 -0.04 2.74
C SER A 93 8.19 1.42 2.61
N PHE A 94 7.56 2.00 3.65
CA PHE A 94 7.18 3.41 3.69
C PHE A 94 8.27 4.31 4.27
N SER A 95 9.23 3.74 5.00
CA SER A 95 10.34 4.48 5.56
C SER A 95 11.35 4.87 4.49
N GLU A 96 11.71 6.15 4.40
CA GLU A 96 12.73 6.64 3.45
C GLU A 96 14.12 6.03 3.70
N ASP A 97 14.46 5.76 4.97
CA ASP A 97 15.76 5.21 5.37
C ASP A 97 15.77 3.66 5.44
N GLY A 98 14.62 3.02 5.19
CA GLY A 98 14.44 1.58 5.25
C GLY A 98 14.64 0.97 6.65
N GLN A 99 14.83 1.78 7.69
CA GLN A 99 14.96 1.33 9.08
C GLN A 99 13.58 1.17 9.76
N GLY A 100 12.52 1.61 9.08
CA GLY A 100 11.14 1.52 9.59
C GLY A 100 10.75 2.64 10.54
N ASN A 101 11.59 3.66 10.70
CA ASN A 101 11.19 4.89 11.40
C ASN A 101 10.39 5.74 10.41
N LEU A 102 9.15 6.07 10.74
CA LEU A 102 8.28 6.86 9.85
C LEU A 102 8.22 8.30 10.31
N SER A 103 8.41 9.23 9.37
CA SER A 103 7.99 10.62 9.54
C SER A 103 6.46 10.74 9.47
N PHE A 104 5.93 11.93 9.77
CA PHE A 104 4.49 12.15 9.62
C PHE A 104 4.02 11.98 8.17
N ASN A 105 4.83 12.42 7.20
CA ASN A 105 4.54 12.25 5.78
C ASN A 105 4.51 10.77 5.40
N ASP A 106 5.51 9.98 5.83
CA ASP A 106 5.55 8.54 5.57
C ASP A 106 4.35 7.81 6.21
N PHE A 107 3.94 8.25 7.40
CA PHE A 107 2.78 7.71 8.11
C PHE A 107 1.48 8.01 7.37
N VAL A 108 1.30 9.24 6.88
CA VAL A 108 0.14 9.62 6.06
C VAL A 108 0.13 8.84 4.74
N ASP A 109 1.28 8.68 4.10
CA ASP A 109 1.39 7.94 2.83
C ASP A 109 1.09 6.45 3.04
N MET A 110 1.58 5.85 4.13
CA MET A 110 1.27 4.47 4.52
C MET A 110 -0.24 4.23 4.60
N PHE A 111 -0.96 5.03 5.40
CA PHE A 111 -2.41 4.86 5.54
C PHE A 111 -3.18 5.25 4.28
N SER A 112 -2.65 6.16 3.48
CA SER A 112 -3.25 6.54 2.21
C SER A 112 -3.21 5.39 1.22
N VAL A 113 -2.07 4.71 1.06
CA VAL A 113 -1.93 3.56 0.16
C VAL A 113 -2.73 2.35 0.64
N LEU A 114 -2.77 2.13 1.95
CA LEU A 114 -3.50 1.00 2.55
C LEU A 114 -5.02 1.21 2.61
N SER A 115 -5.49 2.41 2.24
CA SER A 115 -6.91 2.72 2.10
C SER A 115 -7.57 1.87 1.01
N GLU A 116 -8.84 1.53 1.21
CA GLU A 116 -9.66 0.85 0.21
C GLU A 116 -9.77 1.67 -1.09
N MET A 117 -9.74 3.00 -0.98
CA MET A 117 -9.89 3.93 -2.10
C MET A 117 -8.59 4.20 -2.87
N ALA A 118 -7.47 3.63 -2.45
CA ALA A 118 -6.20 3.87 -3.12
C ALA A 118 -6.19 3.27 -4.54
N PRO A 119 -5.60 3.98 -5.54
CA PRO A 119 -5.49 3.47 -6.90
C PRO A 119 -4.78 2.12 -6.96
N ARG A 120 -5.25 1.25 -7.85
CA ARG A 120 -4.69 -0.10 -8.06
C ARG A 120 -3.19 -0.06 -8.37
N GLU A 121 -2.78 0.88 -9.23
CA GLU A 121 -1.38 1.10 -9.60
C GLU A 121 -0.52 1.42 -8.38
N LEU A 122 -0.99 2.31 -7.51
CA LEU A 122 -0.27 2.69 -6.30
C LEU A 122 -0.13 1.50 -5.34
N LYS A 123 -1.19 0.71 -5.18
CA LYS A 123 -1.13 -0.53 -4.38
C LYS A 123 -0.17 -1.55 -4.97
N ALA A 124 -0.12 -1.70 -6.30
CA ALA A 124 0.80 -2.63 -6.96
C ALA A 124 2.27 -2.24 -6.72
N ILE A 125 2.60 -0.95 -6.81
CA ILE A 125 3.96 -0.43 -6.53
C ILE A 125 4.40 -0.76 -5.10
N TYR A 126 3.56 -0.46 -4.10
CA TYR A 126 3.92 -0.73 -2.72
C TYR A 126 3.87 -2.22 -2.38
N ALA A 127 2.95 -2.99 -2.96
CA ALA A 127 2.95 -4.44 -2.82
C ALA A 127 4.28 -5.01 -3.31
N PHE A 128 4.74 -4.62 -4.51
CA PHE A 128 6.04 -5.03 -5.05
C PHE A 128 7.18 -4.73 -4.08
N LYS A 129 7.24 -3.50 -3.54
CA LYS A 129 8.25 -3.09 -2.55
C LYS A 129 8.20 -3.88 -1.24
N ILE A 130 7.02 -4.36 -0.84
CA ILE A 130 6.83 -5.16 0.38
C ILE A 130 7.29 -6.61 0.18
N TYR A 131 7.02 -7.16 -1.01
CA TYR A 131 7.42 -8.53 -1.38
C TYR A 131 8.91 -8.62 -1.72
N ASP A 132 9.52 -7.57 -2.27
CA ASP A 132 10.97 -7.48 -2.47
C ASP A 132 11.69 -7.28 -1.12
N PHE A 133 12.34 -8.33 -0.58
CA PHE A 133 13.06 -8.24 0.70
C PHE A 133 14.50 -7.74 0.55
N ASN A 134 15.12 -7.97 -0.61
CA ASN A 134 16.52 -7.64 -0.84
C ASN A 134 16.69 -6.21 -1.41
N VAL A 135 15.58 -5.57 -1.81
CA VAL A 135 15.47 -4.21 -2.35
C VAL A 135 16.27 -4.04 -3.64
N ASP A 136 16.32 -5.07 -4.48
CA ASP A 136 16.96 -5.04 -5.79
C ASP A 136 16.00 -4.68 -6.95
N ASN A 137 14.72 -4.45 -6.64
CA ASN A 137 13.62 -4.23 -7.58
C ASN A 137 13.26 -5.45 -8.44
N TYR A 138 13.55 -6.64 -7.94
CA TYR A 138 13.13 -7.91 -8.50
C TYR A 138 12.59 -8.81 -7.38
N ILE A 139 11.52 -9.55 -7.65
CA ILE A 139 11.07 -10.59 -6.73
C ILE A 139 11.72 -11.90 -7.17
N CYS A 140 12.67 -12.37 -6.35
CA CYS A 140 13.36 -13.63 -6.58
C CYS A 140 12.70 -14.78 -5.80
N LYS A 141 13.18 -16.01 -6.03
CA LYS A 141 12.72 -17.20 -5.31
C LYS A 141 12.86 -17.03 -3.80
N GLU A 142 13.96 -16.46 -3.34
CA GLU A 142 14.25 -16.22 -1.93
C GLU A 142 13.26 -15.24 -1.27
N ASP A 143 12.75 -14.27 -2.03
CA ASP A 143 11.76 -13.30 -1.56
C ASP A 143 10.37 -13.95 -1.44
N LEU A 144 10.02 -14.82 -2.39
CA LEU A 144 8.80 -15.63 -2.34
C LEU A 144 8.84 -16.66 -1.20
N GLU A 145 9.99 -17.29 -0.94
CA GLU A 145 10.15 -18.22 0.18
C GLU A 145 9.90 -17.53 1.52
N LYS A 146 10.52 -16.36 1.74
CA LYS A 146 10.29 -15.54 2.96
C LYS A 146 8.82 -15.13 3.09
N THR A 147 8.20 -14.77 1.96
CA THR A 147 6.79 -14.41 1.89
C THR A 147 5.88 -15.57 2.30
N LEU A 148 6.08 -16.74 1.71
CA LEU A 148 5.29 -17.94 1.98
C LEU A 148 5.46 -18.37 3.44
N ASN A 149 6.68 -18.39 3.95
CA ASN A 149 6.94 -18.74 5.35
C ASN A 149 6.20 -17.80 6.32
N LYS A 150 6.11 -16.50 6.01
CA LYS A 150 5.34 -15.53 6.80
C LYS A 150 3.83 -15.75 6.72
N LEU A 151 3.30 -16.16 5.56
CA LEU A 151 1.87 -16.42 5.35
C LEU A 151 1.43 -17.72 6.03
N THR A 152 2.21 -18.78 5.87
CA THR A 152 1.89 -20.11 6.38
C THR A 152 2.40 -20.34 7.79
N LYS A 153 3.05 -19.35 8.41
CA LYS A 153 3.66 -19.46 9.75
C LYS A 153 4.60 -20.67 9.86
N GLU A 154 5.35 -20.93 8.79
CA GLU A 154 6.29 -22.06 8.68
C GLU A 154 5.63 -23.45 8.78
N GLU A 155 4.34 -23.57 8.44
CA GLU A 155 3.62 -24.85 8.46
C GLU A 155 3.90 -25.75 7.24
N LEU A 156 4.44 -25.18 6.15
CA LEU A 156 4.78 -25.92 4.93
C LEU A 156 6.19 -26.51 5.00
N THR A 157 6.40 -27.65 4.34
CA THR A 157 7.75 -28.22 4.23
C THR A 157 8.60 -27.41 3.24
N PRO A 158 9.94 -27.44 3.36
CA PRO A 158 10.82 -26.77 2.41
C PRO A 158 10.55 -27.19 0.96
N GLU A 159 10.19 -28.45 0.71
CA GLU A 159 9.87 -28.95 -0.62
C GLU A 159 8.57 -28.35 -1.18
N GLU A 160 7.55 -28.19 -0.34
CA GLU A 160 6.27 -27.56 -0.73
C GLU A 160 6.47 -26.07 -1.03
N VAL A 161 7.22 -25.36 -0.18
CA VAL A 161 7.56 -23.94 -0.40
C VAL A 161 8.32 -23.78 -1.72
N ASN A 162 9.35 -24.61 -1.95
CA ASN A 162 10.12 -24.60 -3.19
C ASN A 162 9.23 -24.81 -4.43
N LEU A 163 8.34 -25.80 -4.38
CA LEU A 163 7.43 -26.11 -5.48
C LEU A 163 6.49 -24.95 -5.81
N VAL A 164 5.93 -24.30 -4.78
CA VAL A 164 5.04 -23.14 -4.97
C VAL A 164 5.82 -21.95 -5.53
N CYS A 165 7.01 -21.67 -5.02
CA CYS A 165 7.85 -20.59 -5.53
C CYS A 165 8.24 -20.81 -6.99
N GLU A 166 8.65 -22.03 -7.36
CA GLU A 166 9.01 -22.36 -8.75
C GLU A 166 7.82 -22.20 -9.69
N LYS A 167 6.64 -22.68 -9.28
CA LYS A 167 5.41 -22.51 -10.07
C LYS A 167 5.00 -21.06 -10.21
N ALA A 168 5.12 -20.26 -9.14
CA ALA A 168 4.80 -18.84 -9.18
C ALA A 168 5.72 -18.07 -10.15
N ILE A 169 7.03 -18.36 -10.14
CA ILE A 169 7.97 -17.75 -11.08
C ILE A 169 7.68 -18.23 -12.51
N GLU A 170 7.52 -19.53 -12.74
CA GLU A 170 7.23 -20.10 -14.06
C GLU A 170 5.96 -19.51 -14.72
N GLU A 171 4.95 -19.17 -13.91
CA GLU A 171 3.70 -18.58 -14.42
C GLU A 171 3.77 -17.06 -14.63
N ALA A 172 4.58 -16.36 -13.82
CA ALA A 172 4.62 -14.90 -13.81
C ALA A 172 5.77 -14.31 -14.64
N ASP A 173 6.91 -15.01 -14.74
CA ASP A 173 8.10 -14.61 -15.49
C ASP A 173 7.83 -14.68 -17.00
N LEU A 174 7.77 -13.51 -17.65
CA LEU A 174 7.51 -13.42 -19.09
C LEU A 174 8.77 -13.40 -19.94
N ASP A 175 9.91 -13.00 -19.37
CA ASP A 175 11.17 -12.80 -20.10
C ASP A 175 12.19 -13.92 -19.87
N GLY A 176 11.92 -14.81 -18.91
CA GLY A 176 12.68 -16.02 -18.62
C GLY A 176 13.97 -15.77 -17.83
N ASP A 177 14.08 -14.65 -17.13
CA ASP A 177 15.25 -14.30 -16.33
C ASP A 177 15.29 -14.95 -14.93
N ASN A 178 14.25 -15.73 -14.60
CA ASN A 178 13.98 -16.38 -13.30
C ASN A 178 13.78 -15.40 -12.14
N LYS A 179 13.37 -14.17 -12.45
CA LYS A 179 13.03 -13.13 -11.50
C LYS A 179 11.75 -12.45 -11.97
N LEU A 180 11.05 -11.79 -11.06
CA LEU A 180 9.87 -11.01 -11.45
C LEU A 180 10.23 -9.53 -11.41
N SER A 181 10.28 -8.91 -12.59
CA SER A 181 10.34 -7.47 -12.69
C SER A 181 9.00 -6.85 -12.29
N PHE A 182 8.96 -5.52 -12.11
CA PHE A 182 7.71 -4.82 -11.87
C PHE A 182 6.66 -5.07 -12.99
N ALA A 183 7.11 -5.22 -14.25
CA ALA A 183 6.21 -5.47 -15.38
C ALA A 183 5.58 -6.88 -15.30
N ASP A 184 6.36 -7.89 -14.92
CA ASP A 184 5.87 -9.26 -14.70
C ASP A 184 4.86 -9.29 -13.56
N PHE A 185 5.20 -8.61 -12.46
CA PHE A 185 4.32 -8.50 -11.29
C PHE A 185 3.02 -7.76 -11.59
N GLU A 186 3.07 -6.66 -12.35
CA GLU A 186 1.88 -5.93 -12.78
C GLU A 186 0.98 -6.80 -13.67
N ASN A 187 1.57 -7.54 -14.63
CA ASN A 187 0.83 -8.48 -15.46
C ASN A 187 0.23 -9.62 -14.62
N MET A 188 0.95 -10.18 -13.66
CA MET A 188 0.45 -11.19 -12.72
C MET A 188 -0.75 -10.67 -11.93
N ILE A 189 -0.63 -9.49 -11.34
CA ILE A 189 -1.73 -8.84 -10.60
C ILE A 189 -2.92 -8.57 -11.51
N SER A 190 -2.70 -8.16 -12.76
CA SER A 190 -3.78 -7.88 -13.71
C SER A 190 -4.67 -9.11 -13.93
N ARG A 191 -4.08 -10.30 -13.91
CA ARG A 191 -4.73 -11.61 -14.07
C ARG A 191 -5.39 -12.11 -12.77
N ALA A 192 -4.95 -11.62 -11.62
CA ALA A 192 -5.49 -11.95 -10.30
C ALA A 192 -6.14 -10.71 -9.64
N PRO A 193 -7.37 -10.30 -10.06
CA PRO A 193 -8.03 -9.11 -9.51
C PRO A 193 -8.29 -9.19 -8.00
N ASP A 194 -8.42 -10.39 -7.46
CA ASP A 194 -8.64 -10.64 -6.03
C ASP A 194 -7.37 -10.47 -5.18
N PHE A 195 -6.18 -10.45 -5.80
CA PHE A 195 -4.93 -10.30 -5.06
C PHE A 195 -4.89 -8.95 -4.32
N LEU A 196 -5.18 -7.86 -5.01
CA LEU A 196 -5.17 -6.51 -4.42
C LEU A 196 -6.39 -6.21 -3.54
N SER A 197 -7.47 -6.96 -3.68
CA SER A 197 -8.63 -6.80 -2.80
C SER A 197 -8.32 -7.27 -1.37
N THR A 198 -7.33 -8.15 -1.18
CA THR A 198 -6.83 -8.54 0.14
C THR A 198 -5.82 -7.55 0.75
N PHE A 199 -5.31 -6.60 -0.04
CA PHE A 199 -4.31 -5.61 0.36
C PHE A 199 -4.98 -4.30 0.81
N HIS A 200 -5.74 -4.35 1.90
CA HIS A 200 -6.32 -3.18 2.55
C HIS A 200 -6.30 -3.33 4.07
N ILE A 201 -6.10 -2.21 4.77
CA ILE A 201 -6.28 -2.13 6.22
C ILE A 201 -7.58 -1.39 6.47
N ARG A 202 -8.48 -2.00 7.25
CA ARG A 202 -9.68 -1.31 7.75
C ARG A 202 -9.27 -0.49 8.97
N ILE A 203 -9.25 0.83 8.81
CA ILE A 203 -9.04 1.83 9.88
C ILE A 203 -10.38 2.13 10.53
#